data_AF-A0A2M9ESQ5-F1
#
_entry.id   AF-A0A2M9ESQ5-F1
#
_cell.length_a   1.000
_cell.length_b   1.000
_cell.length_c   1.000
_cell.angle_alpha   90.00
_cell.angle_beta   90.00
_cell.angle_gamma   90.00
#
_symmetry.space_group_name_H-M   'P 1'
#
loop_
_entity.id
_entity.type
_entity.pdbx_description
1 polymer ?
#
loop_
_entity_poly.entity_id
_entity_poly.type
_entity_poly.pdbx_seq_one_letter_code
_entity_poly.pdbx_strand_id
1 'polypeptide(L)'
;MNAARWQASFDESYRHWIETAMVFAGQGRWIPKGTASRFLASHPAPEHPAKNWKLAVGETCAEETLQCHFDKLNAQHLTQQKVACQQFFATVEKNPLTDEQIQACVCMDDAVMVVAAAGSGKTSTMVAKTGYVLHQGLATPEQILLLAFNRATADEVGQRITEQLKDVPRVEKVRSNTFHAFGIDVIAKATGKKPSLAPWVDPSNPGADVREVSDIIQTLAQQDEAFRHDWALFRTVYARDVGKWGQPDEPEAYGNGVRGFRTAGGEVVKSKESAPSRTGCSTTILPMNTNAPTSMQLPTTNTGNTSPTFTIPTPICTTSTSLSTAKGSRPGSSRAIWQA
;
A
#
# COMPACT_ATOMS: atom_id res chain seq x y z
N MET A 1 -12.50 -30.19 -48.31
CA MET A 1 -11.91 -28.96 -48.90
C MET A 1 -12.05 -27.73 -47.99
N ASN A 2 -13.18 -27.50 -47.31
CA ASN A 2 -13.39 -26.28 -46.51
C ASN A 2 -12.51 -26.17 -45.27
N ALA A 3 -12.25 -27.26 -44.54
CA ALA A 3 -11.44 -27.23 -43.32
C ALA A 3 -10.00 -26.73 -43.53
N ALA A 4 -9.34 -27.14 -44.63
CA ALA A 4 -7.98 -26.68 -44.95
C ALA A 4 -7.96 -25.20 -45.35
N ARG A 5 -8.99 -24.72 -46.06
CA ARG A 5 -9.13 -23.30 -46.41
C ARG A 5 -9.40 -22.43 -45.19
N TRP A 6 -10.24 -22.90 -44.26
CA TRP A 6 -10.49 -22.21 -42.99
C TRP A 6 -9.23 -22.12 -42.14
N GLN A 7 -8.44 -23.20 -42.04
CA GLN A 7 -7.18 -23.18 -41.31
C GLN A 7 -6.18 -22.21 -41.95
N ALA A 8 -6.00 -22.24 -43.27
CA ALA A 8 -5.07 -21.34 -43.95
C ALA A 8 -5.44 -19.84 -43.76
N SER A 9 -6.74 -19.50 -43.86
CA SER A 9 -7.22 -18.13 -43.63
C SER A 9 -7.09 -17.69 -42.16
N PHE A 10 -7.31 -18.61 -41.22
CA PHE A 10 -7.07 -18.35 -39.80
C PHE A 10 -5.58 -18.15 -39.52
N ASP A 11 -4.69 -18.98 -40.07
CA ASP A 11 -3.24 -18.89 -39.87
C ASP A 11 -2.67 -17.57 -40.41
N GLU A 12 -3.22 -17.06 -41.52
CA GLU A 12 -2.90 -15.74 -42.06
C GLU A 12 -3.33 -14.61 -41.13
N SER A 13 -4.59 -14.63 -40.69
CA SER A 13 -5.12 -13.66 -39.72
C SER A 13 -4.35 -13.70 -38.40
N TYR A 14 -4.04 -14.90 -37.90
CA TYR A 14 -3.26 -15.13 -36.68
C TYR A 14 -1.85 -14.56 -36.79
N ARG A 15 -1.15 -14.81 -37.91
CA ARG A 15 0.19 -14.25 -38.13
C ARG A 15 0.18 -12.73 -38.15
N HIS A 16 -0.75 -12.14 -38.90
CA HIS A 16 -0.88 -10.68 -38.96
C HIS A 16 -1.23 -10.07 -37.58
N TRP A 17 -2.10 -10.74 -36.82
CA TRP A 17 -2.47 -10.32 -35.47
C TRP A 17 -1.27 -10.38 -34.50
N ILE A 18 -0.46 -11.45 -34.54
CA ILE A 18 0.78 -11.55 -33.76
C ILE A 18 1.78 -10.47 -34.16
N GLU A 19 2.00 -10.24 -35.46
CA GLU A 19 2.88 -9.17 -35.95
C GLU A 19 2.44 -7.79 -35.42
N THR A 20 1.14 -7.52 -35.47
CA THR A 20 0.54 -6.29 -34.93
C THR A 20 0.78 -6.19 -33.41
N ALA A 21 0.64 -7.30 -32.67
CA ALA A 21 0.92 -7.35 -31.24
C ALA A 21 2.38 -7.06 -30.91
N MET A 22 3.33 -7.58 -31.71
CA MET A 22 4.76 -7.32 -31.53
C MET A 22 5.10 -5.84 -31.79
N VAL A 23 4.49 -5.23 -32.80
CA VAL A 23 4.64 -3.78 -33.06
C VAL A 23 4.04 -2.96 -31.92
N PHE A 24 2.85 -3.33 -31.43
CA PHE A 24 2.17 -2.66 -30.32
C PHE A 24 2.98 -2.69 -29.01
N ALA A 25 3.57 -3.84 -28.68
CA ALA A 25 4.41 -3.97 -27.49
C ALA A 25 5.69 -3.10 -27.57
N GLY A 26 6.18 -2.88 -28.79
CA GLY A 26 7.44 -2.18 -29.06
C GLY A 26 8.66 -3.07 -28.87
N GLN A 27 9.79 -2.63 -29.39
CA GLN A 27 11.05 -3.39 -29.37
C GLN A 27 12.09 -2.74 -28.45
N GLY A 28 13.06 -3.54 -27.98
CA GLY A 28 14.21 -3.05 -27.24
C GLY A 28 13.94 -2.61 -25.80
N ARG A 29 12.73 -2.84 -25.28
CA ARG A 29 12.32 -2.47 -23.91
C ARG A 29 11.62 -3.63 -23.21
N TRP A 30 11.52 -3.55 -21.89
CA TRP A 30 10.63 -4.42 -21.12
C TRP A 30 9.17 -4.19 -21.52
N ILE A 31 8.43 -5.28 -21.68
CA ILE A 31 7.01 -5.31 -22.02
C ILE A 31 6.23 -5.64 -20.75
N PRO A 32 5.46 -4.69 -20.18
CA PRO A 32 4.68 -4.94 -18.96
C PRO A 32 3.64 -6.06 -19.16
N LYS A 33 3.39 -6.87 -18.13
CA LYS A 33 2.36 -7.94 -18.17
C LYS A 33 0.97 -7.47 -18.62
N GLY A 34 0.54 -6.26 -18.25
CA GLY A 34 -0.75 -5.70 -18.66
C GLY A 34 -0.85 -5.38 -20.17
N THR A 35 0.24 -5.50 -20.93
CA THR A 35 0.27 -5.18 -22.37
C THR A 35 -0.59 -6.12 -23.20
N ALA A 36 -0.64 -7.42 -22.86
CA ALA A 36 -1.48 -8.39 -23.57
C ALA A 36 -2.97 -8.03 -23.45
N SER A 37 -3.45 -7.76 -22.25
CA SER A 37 -4.84 -7.37 -22.01
C SER A 37 -5.19 -6.03 -22.68
N ARG A 38 -4.30 -5.03 -22.62
CA ARG A 38 -4.48 -3.74 -23.32
C ARG A 38 -4.54 -3.90 -24.84
N PHE A 39 -3.71 -4.78 -25.39
CA PHE A 39 -3.74 -5.07 -26.83
C PHE A 39 -5.05 -5.75 -27.23
N LEU A 40 -5.46 -6.80 -26.51
CA LEU A 40 -6.71 -7.52 -26.76
C LEU A 40 -7.95 -6.62 -26.69
N ALA A 41 -7.96 -5.63 -25.79
CA ALA A 41 -9.06 -4.68 -25.69
C ALA A 41 -9.26 -3.80 -26.95
N SER A 42 -8.21 -3.63 -27.76
CA SER A 42 -8.25 -2.85 -29.00
C SER A 42 -8.17 -3.70 -30.28
N HIS A 43 -7.61 -4.91 -30.17
CA HIS A 43 -7.35 -5.82 -31.27
C HIS A 43 -7.83 -7.23 -30.91
N PRO A 44 -9.13 -7.54 -31.10
CA PRO A 44 -9.68 -8.84 -30.75
C PRO A 44 -8.96 -9.96 -31.51
N ALA A 45 -8.82 -11.11 -30.84
CA ALA A 45 -8.15 -12.26 -31.42
C ALA A 45 -8.96 -12.82 -32.61
N PRO A 46 -8.30 -13.32 -33.66
CA PRO A 46 -9.00 -13.93 -34.79
C PRO A 46 -9.73 -15.20 -34.35
N GLU A 47 -10.89 -15.48 -34.96
CA GLU A 47 -11.69 -16.66 -34.66
C GLU A 47 -11.55 -17.72 -35.75
N HIS A 48 -11.40 -18.98 -35.35
CA HIS A 48 -11.44 -20.10 -36.30
C HIS A 48 -12.90 -20.60 -36.43
N PRO A 49 -13.45 -20.76 -37.66
CA PRO A 49 -14.87 -21.10 -37.85
C PRO A 49 -15.36 -22.40 -37.19
N ALA A 50 -14.46 -23.34 -36.92
CA ALA A 50 -14.79 -24.67 -36.42
C ALA A 50 -13.97 -25.15 -35.20
N LYS A 51 -13.04 -24.33 -34.68
CA LYS A 51 -12.11 -24.73 -33.62
C LYS A 51 -12.07 -23.64 -32.56
N ASN A 52 -11.99 -24.05 -31.29
CA ASN A 52 -11.61 -23.12 -30.23
C ASN A 52 -10.10 -22.81 -30.29
N TRP A 53 -9.66 -21.81 -29.53
CA TRP A 53 -8.28 -21.34 -29.53
C TRP A 53 -7.27 -22.47 -29.33
N LYS A 54 -7.53 -23.36 -28.36
CA LYS A 54 -6.67 -24.51 -28.05
C LYS A 54 -6.52 -25.50 -29.21
N LEU A 55 -7.59 -25.78 -29.95
CA LEU A 55 -7.52 -26.65 -31.11
C LEU A 55 -6.92 -25.96 -32.35
N ALA A 56 -7.00 -24.63 -32.42
CA ALA A 56 -6.51 -23.84 -33.54
C ALA A 56 -5.00 -23.50 -33.41
N VAL A 57 -4.55 -23.12 -32.22
CA VAL A 57 -3.20 -22.60 -31.93
C VAL A 57 -2.39 -23.53 -31.01
N GLY A 58 -3.05 -24.41 -30.23
CA GLY A 58 -2.41 -25.30 -29.26
C GLY A 58 -2.33 -24.73 -27.84
N GLU A 59 -2.65 -23.45 -27.67
CA GLU A 59 -2.58 -22.73 -26.39
C GLU A 59 -3.98 -22.51 -25.79
N THR A 60 -4.04 -22.28 -24.49
CA THR A 60 -5.28 -22.18 -23.70
C THR A 60 -6.17 -21.00 -24.11
N CYS A 61 -5.59 -19.81 -24.27
CA CYS A 61 -6.32 -18.60 -24.68
C CYS A 61 -5.37 -17.59 -25.36
N ALA A 62 -5.95 -16.61 -26.08
CA ALA A 62 -5.21 -15.61 -26.83
C ALA A 62 -4.33 -14.70 -25.94
N GLU A 63 -4.75 -14.45 -24.70
CA GLU A 63 -3.98 -13.65 -23.77
C GLU A 63 -2.71 -14.36 -23.31
N GLU A 64 -2.82 -15.64 -22.93
CA GLU A 64 -1.66 -16.47 -22.55
C GLU A 64 -0.70 -16.65 -23.73
N THR A 65 -1.22 -16.73 -24.97
CA THR A 65 -0.40 -16.70 -26.19
C THR A 65 0.48 -15.47 -26.25
N LEU A 66 -0.12 -14.28 -26.15
CA LEU A 66 0.62 -13.03 -26.19
C LEU A 66 1.61 -12.91 -25.04
N GLN A 67 1.20 -13.29 -23.83
CA GLN A 67 2.08 -13.30 -22.66
C GLN A 67 3.32 -14.17 -22.88
N CYS A 68 3.16 -15.38 -23.41
CA CYS A 68 4.28 -16.27 -23.74
C CYS A 68 5.25 -15.64 -24.76
N HIS A 69 4.73 -14.96 -25.78
CA HIS A 69 5.56 -14.22 -26.74
C HIS A 69 6.31 -13.05 -26.08
N PHE A 70 5.63 -12.24 -25.27
CA PHE A 70 6.22 -11.10 -24.58
C PHE A 70 7.24 -11.53 -23.50
N ASP A 71 7.00 -12.62 -22.79
CA ASP A 71 7.92 -13.17 -21.80
C ASP A 71 9.24 -13.62 -22.44
N LYS A 72 9.19 -14.20 -23.65
CA LYS A 72 10.41 -14.54 -24.42
C LYS A 72 11.21 -13.29 -24.77
N LEU A 73 10.54 -12.22 -25.20
CA LEU A 73 11.19 -10.93 -25.49
C LEU A 73 11.77 -10.28 -24.23
N ASN A 74 11.03 -10.34 -23.11
CA ASN A 74 11.49 -9.85 -21.81
C ASN A 74 12.71 -10.62 -21.30
N ALA A 75 12.75 -11.95 -21.49
CA ALA A 75 13.91 -12.75 -21.15
C ALA A 75 15.15 -12.35 -21.97
N GLN A 76 14.98 -12.12 -23.28
CA GLN A 76 16.06 -11.62 -24.14
C GLN A 76 16.51 -10.22 -23.72
N HIS A 77 15.57 -9.31 -23.44
CA HIS A 77 15.87 -7.97 -22.94
C HIS A 77 16.65 -8.04 -21.62
N LEU A 78 16.22 -8.89 -20.69
CA LEU A 78 16.92 -9.10 -19.41
C LEU A 78 18.37 -9.54 -19.61
N THR A 79 18.61 -10.53 -20.47
CA THR A 79 19.98 -10.99 -20.78
C THR A 79 20.82 -9.87 -21.38
N GLN A 80 20.26 -9.07 -22.30
CA GLN A 80 20.95 -7.93 -22.90
C GLN A 80 21.28 -6.86 -21.86
N GLN A 81 20.33 -6.51 -20.99
CA GLN A 81 20.53 -5.50 -19.94
C GLN A 81 21.55 -5.94 -18.90
N LYS A 82 21.60 -7.23 -18.55
CA LYS A 82 22.62 -7.79 -17.65
C LYS A 82 24.03 -7.56 -18.17
N VAL A 83 24.24 -7.71 -19.47
CA VAL A 83 25.55 -7.46 -20.12
C VAL A 83 25.81 -5.97 -20.27
N ALA A 84 24.85 -5.22 -20.82
CA ALA A 84 25.00 -3.80 -21.11
C ALA A 84 25.25 -2.96 -19.84
N CYS A 85 24.58 -3.30 -18.74
CA CYS A 85 24.67 -2.59 -17.46
C CYS A 85 25.54 -3.35 -16.43
N GLN A 86 26.38 -4.30 -16.85
CA GLN A 86 27.14 -5.15 -15.93
C GLN A 86 27.99 -4.33 -14.95
N GLN A 87 28.70 -3.31 -15.45
CA GLN A 87 29.55 -2.46 -14.61
C GLN A 87 28.72 -1.66 -13.59
N PHE A 88 27.55 -1.15 -14.01
CA PHE A 88 26.63 -0.45 -13.10
C PHE A 88 26.15 -1.39 -11.99
N PHE A 89 25.64 -2.59 -12.31
CA PHE A 89 25.17 -3.54 -11.30
C PHE A 89 26.27 -4.08 -10.38
N ALA A 90 27.53 -4.05 -10.82
CA ALA A 90 28.66 -4.42 -10.00
C ALA A 90 29.11 -3.33 -9.01
N THR A 91 28.74 -2.06 -9.24
CA THR A 91 29.33 -0.91 -8.54
C THR A 91 28.34 0.05 -7.89
N VAL A 92 27.04 -0.01 -8.25
CA VAL A 92 25.99 0.87 -7.69
C VAL A 92 25.83 0.76 -6.18
N GLU A 93 26.23 -0.37 -5.61
CA GLU A 93 26.14 -0.68 -4.19
C GLU A 93 27.47 -1.25 -3.69
N LYS A 94 27.65 -1.29 -2.36
CA LYS A 94 28.91 -1.77 -1.74
C LYS A 94 29.32 -3.16 -2.22
N ASN A 95 28.35 -4.03 -2.45
CA ASN A 95 28.55 -5.36 -3.02
C ASN A 95 27.82 -5.45 -4.36
N PRO A 96 28.35 -6.24 -5.33
CA PRO A 96 27.64 -6.53 -6.56
C PRO A 96 26.25 -7.11 -6.30
N LEU A 97 25.27 -6.71 -7.11
CA LEU A 97 23.90 -7.21 -6.99
C LEU A 97 23.80 -8.69 -7.38
N THR A 98 22.88 -9.42 -6.72
CA THR A 98 22.55 -10.79 -7.12
C THR A 98 21.72 -10.81 -8.41
N ASP A 99 21.64 -11.96 -9.06
CA ASP A 99 20.88 -12.12 -10.29
C ASP A 99 19.39 -11.75 -10.12
N GLU A 100 18.80 -12.11 -8.98
CA GLU A 100 17.42 -11.81 -8.62
C GLU A 100 17.21 -10.30 -8.37
N GLN A 101 18.19 -9.62 -7.76
CA GLN A 101 18.15 -8.18 -7.57
C GLN A 101 18.25 -7.45 -8.90
N ILE A 102 19.12 -7.90 -9.81
CA ILE A 102 19.22 -7.36 -11.17
C ILE A 102 17.91 -7.57 -11.93
N GLN A 103 17.32 -8.76 -11.86
CA GLN A 103 16.02 -9.04 -12.46
C GLN A 103 14.94 -8.10 -11.90
N ALA A 104 14.93 -7.85 -10.59
CA ALA A 104 13.99 -6.91 -9.97
C ALA A 104 14.20 -5.45 -10.44
N CYS A 105 15.44 -5.05 -10.74
CA CYS A 105 15.76 -3.72 -11.29
C CYS A 105 15.29 -3.59 -12.75
N VAL A 106 15.59 -4.60 -13.59
CA VAL A 106 15.29 -4.59 -15.03
C VAL A 106 13.80 -4.81 -15.32
N CYS A 107 13.09 -5.55 -14.46
CA CYS A 107 11.64 -5.75 -14.59
C CYS A 107 10.89 -4.42 -14.42
N MET A 108 10.23 -3.97 -15.47
CA MET A 108 9.43 -2.74 -15.52
C MET A 108 7.95 -3.05 -15.76
N ASP A 109 7.42 -4.08 -15.10
CA ASP A 109 5.97 -4.32 -15.06
C ASP A 109 5.24 -3.17 -14.37
N ASP A 110 3.95 -3.00 -14.70
CA ASP A 110 3.12 -1.91 -14.15
C ASP A 110 3.05 -1.96 -12.60
N ALA A 111 3.13 -3.16 -12.01
CA ALA A 111 3.24 -3.37 -10.57
C ALA A 111 4.14 -4.58 -10.26
N VAL A 112 5.09 -4.39 -9.33
CA VAL A 112 6.04 -5.44 -8.92
C VAL A 112 6.10 -5.52 -7.40
N MET A 113 5.89 -6.71 -6.85
CA MET A 113 6.07 -7.01 -5.43
C MET A 113 7.33 -7.85 -5.24
N VAL A 114 8.31 -7.31 -4.50
CA VAL A 114 9.54 -8.03 -4.15
C VAL A 114 9.40 -8.60 -2.74
N VAL A 115 9.38 -9.93 -2.63
CA VAL A 115 9.34 -10.64 -1.35
C VAL A 115 10.76 -11.04 -0.98
N ALA A 116 11.26 -10.55 0.16
CA ALA A 116 12.66 -10.76 0.53
C ALA A 116 12.84 -10.89 2.05
N ALA A 117 13.71 -11.81 2.46
CA ALA A 117 14.03 -12.04 3.87
C ALA A 117 14.71 -10.82 4.52
N ALA A 118 14.80 -10.77 5.85
CA ALA A 118 15.65 -9.79 6.53
C ALA A 118 17.11 -9.93 6.04
N GLY A 119 17.81 -8.80 5.85
CA GLY A 119 19.21 -8.80 5.38
C GLY A 119 19.43 -9.11 3.89
N SER A 120 18.39 -9.41 3.11
CA SER A 120 18.48 -9.71 1.66
C SER A 120 18.79 -8.53 0.74
N GLY A 121 19.02 -7.34 1.30
CA GLY A 121 19.34 -6.14 0.51
C GLY A 121 18.13 -5.41 -0.09
N LYS A 122 16.93 -5.47 0.52
CA LYS A 122 15.73 -4.73 0.06
C LYS A 122 16.01 -3.27 -0.33
N THR A 123 16.68 -2.55 0.57
CA THR A 123 17.06 -1.15 0.35
C THR A 123 18.03 -1.02 -0.83
N SER A 124 19.05 -1.88 -0.90
CA SER A 124 19.99 -1.91 -2.02
C SER A 124 19.31 -2.17 -3.36
N THR A 125 18.33 -3.10 -3.42
CA THR A 125 17.53 -3.34 -4.63
C THR A 125 16.73 -2.09 -5.03
N MET A 126 16.18 -1.35 -4.06
CA MET A 126 15.41 -0.12 -4.33
C MET A 126 16.29 1.02 -4.87
N VAL A 127 17.47 1.21 -4.28
CA VAL A 127 18.48 2.19 -4.75
C VAL A 127 18.96 1.80 -6.15
N ALA A 128 19.33 0.53 -6.35
CA ALA A 128 19.78 0.02 -7.63
C ALA A 128 18.70 0.14 -8.72
N LYS A 129 17.43 -0.12 -8.39
CA LYS A 129 16.33 0.04 -9.35
C LYS A 129 16.14 1.51 -9.74
N THR A 130 16.21 2.41 -8.75
CA THR A 130 16.18 3.86 -9.01
C THR A 130 17.33 4.26 -9.93
N GLY A 131 18.54 3.79 -9.63
CA GLY A 131 19.72 4.04 -10.46
C GLY A 131 19.59 3.48 -11.87
N TYR A 132 19.07 2.26 -12.02
CA TYR A 132 18.85 1.64 -13.33
C TYR A 132 17.87 2.47 -14.18
N VAL A 133 16.75 2.88 -13.60
CA VAL A 133 15.74 3.71 -14.29
C VAL A 133 16.35 5.03 -14.78
N LEU A 134 17.17 5.68 -13.95
CA LEU A 134 17.84 6.93 -14.32
C LEU A 134 18.96 6.72 -15.33
N HIS A 135 19.79 5.71 -15.14
CA HIS A 135 20.90 5.35 -16.02
C HIS A 135 20.43 5.03 -17.44
N GLN A 136 19.31 4.31 -17.56
CA GLN A 136 18.71 3.96 -18.84
C GLN A 136 17.84 5.07 -19.43
N GLY A 137 17.70 6.22 -18.75
CA GLY A 137 16.86 7.34 -19.21
C GLY A 137 15.38 7.00 -19.29
N LEU A 138 14.90 6.03 -18.50
CA LEU A 138 13.50 5.59 -18.49
C LEU A 138 12.59 6.57 -17.75
N ALA A 139 13.14 7.36 -16.84
CA ALA A 139 12.46 8.45 -16.14
C ALA A 139 13.47 9.53 -15.73
N THR A 140 12.98 10.75 -15.48
CA THR A 140 13.76 11.81 -14.84
C THR A 140 13.67 11.71 -13.31
N PRO A 141 14.63 12.25 -12.55
CA PRO A 141 14.60 12.22 -11.08
C PRO A 141 13.27 12.66 -10.45
N GLU A 142 12.61 13.68 -11.01
CA GLU A 142 11.35 14.24 -10.48
C GLU A 142 10.14 13.31 -10.65
N GLN A 143 10.24 12.36 -11.59
CA GLN A 143 9.23 11.35 -11.88
C GLN A 143 9.31 10.17 -10.92
N ILE A 144 10.36 10.09 -10.08
CA ILE A 144 10.56 9.03 -9.10
C ILE A 144 10.12 9.51 -7.71
N LEU A 145 9.27 8.71 -7.08
CA LEU A 145 8.80 8.90 -5.71
C LEU A 145 9.02 7.61 -4.91
N LEU A 146 9.70 7.76 -3.77
CA LEU A 146 9.94 6.70 -2.80
C LEU A 146 9.17 7.03 -1.53
N LEU A 147 8.47 6.02 -1.00
CA LEU A 147 7.64 6.15 0.19
C LEU A 147 8.07 5.14 1.25
N ALA A 148 8.18 5.60 2.48
CA ALA A 148 8.40 4.77 3.65
C ALA A 148 7.43 5.12 4.78
N PHE A 149 7.23 4.20 5.72
CA PHE A 149 6.41 4.49 6.92
C PHE A 149 7.14 5.41 7.90
N ASN A 150 8.42 5.14 8.14
CA ASN A 150 9.23 5.87 9.12
C ASN A 150 10.06 6.96 8.44
N ARG A 151 10.14 8.13 9.10
CA ARG A 151 10.96 9.26 8.62
C ARG A 151 12.43 8.87 8.49
N ALA A 152 12.98 8.17 9.48
CA ALA A 152 14.37 7.71 9.44
C ALA A 152 14.65 6.83 8.20
N THR A 153 13.72 5.96 7.81
CA THR A 153 13.85 5.11 6.62
C THR A 153 13.76 5.94 5.32
N ALA A 154 12.84 6.90 5.25
CA ALA A 154 12.76 7.80 4.10
C ALA A 154 14.05 8.62 3.92
N ASP A 155 14.57 9.17 5.02
CA ASP A 155 15.80 9.97 5.04
C ASP A 155 17.02 9.09 4.66
N GLU A 156 17.15 7.90 5.23
CA GLU A 156 18.21 6.93 4.91
C GLU A 156 18.24 6.58 3.43
N VAL A 157 17.07 6.22 2.85
CA VAL A 157 16.97 5.86 1.43
C VAL A 157 17.30 7.04 0.53
N GLY A 158 16.81 8.24 0.86
CA GLY A 158 17.07 9.45 0.08
C GLY A 158 18.55 9.85 0.10
N GLN A 159 19.18 9.79 1.27
CA GLN A 159 20.62 10.03 1.41
C GLN A 159 21.43 9.01 0.60
N ARG A 160 21.10 7.71 0.72
CA ARG A 160 21.79 6.64 -0.01
C ARG A 160 21.68 6.80 -1.52
N ILE A 161 20.53 7.22 -2.04
CA ILE A 161 20.36 7.53 -3.46
C ILE A 161 21.26 8.68 -3.90
N THR A 162 21.28 9.77 -3.13
CA THR A 162 22.10 10.94 -3.45
C THR A 162 23.59 10.60 -3.44
N GLU A 163 24.04 9.76 -2.50
CA GLU A 163 25.43 9.34 -2.38
C GLU A 163 25.85 8.34 -3.48
N GLN A 164 25.05 7.29 -3.71
CA GLN A 164 25.39 6.22 -4.66
C GLN A 164 25.20 6.63 -6.12
N LEU A 165 24.29 7.57 -6.40
CA LEU A 165 23.95 8.02 -7.75
C LEU A 165 24.38 9.47 -7.98
N LYS A 166 25.43 9.94 -7.29
CA LYS A 166 25.95 11.32 -7.36
C LYS A 166 26.34 11.78 -8.77
N ASP A 167 26.70 10.85 -9.65
CA ASP A 167 27.10 11.14 -11.03
C ASP A 167 25.87 11.33 -11.96
N VAL A 168 24.66 11.03 -11.46
CA VAL A 168 23.41 11.25 -12.19
C VAL A 168 22.99 12.73 -12.06
N PRO A 169 22.75 13.44 -13.16
CA PRO A 169 22.30 14.83 -13.12
C PRO A 169 20.97 14.98 -12.35
N ARG A 170 20.90 15.97 -11.47
CA ARG A 170 19.69 16.33 -10.70
C ARG A 170 19.16 15.21 -9.80
N VAL A 171 20.01 14.28 -9.38
CA VAL A 171 19.62 13.16 -8.50
C VAL A 171 18.95 13.62 -7.21
N GLU A 172 19.30 14.81 -6.70
CA GLU A 172 18.71 15.42 -5.51
C GLU A 172 17.20 15.71 -5.64
N LYS A 173 16.65 15.59 -6.85
CA LYS A 173 15.22 15.78 -7.12
C LYS A 173 14.41 14.48 -7.04
N VAL A 174 15.05 13.32 -6.84
CA VAL A 174 14.35 12.09 -6.45
C VAL A 174 13.71 12.33 -5.09
N ARG A 175 12.39 12.19 -5.00
CA ARG A 175 11.65 12.43 -3.75
C ARG A 175 11.61 11.17 -2.91
N SER A 176 12.12 11.23 -1.68
CA SER A 176 11.97 10.20 -0.66
C SER A 176 11.21 10.78 0.53
N ASN A 177 9.95 10.36 0.70
CA ASN A 177 9.03 10.93 1.67
C ASN A 177 8.42 9.84 2.56
N THR A 178 7.84 10.25 3.69
CA THR A 178 6.84 9.41 4.35
C THR A 178 5.49 9.52 3.66
N PHE A 179 4.60 8.54 3.86
CA PHE A 179 3.21 8.63 3.39
C PHE A 179 2.51 9.91 3.88
N HIS A 180 2.71 10.29 5.15
CA HIS A 180 2.13 11.50 5.72
C HIS A 180 2.66 12.78 5.06
N ALA A 181 3.98 12.90 4.87
CA ALA A 181 4.58 14.05 4.22
C ALA A 181 4.09 14.18 2.76
N PHE A 182 4.04 13.06 2.03
CA PHE A 182 3.50 13.03 0.68
C PHE A 182 2.02 13.42 0.64
N GLY A 183 1.20 12.93 1.57
CA GLY A 183 -0.22 13.31 1.67
C GLY A 183 -0.43 14.81 1.90
N ILE A 184 0.33 15.41 2.81
CA ILE A 184 0.31 16.86 3.05
C ILE A 184 0.67 17.64 1.77
N ASP A 185 1.70 17.20 1.04
CA ASP A 185 2.12 17.83 -0.22
C ASP A 185 1.03 17.73 -1.30
N VAL A 186 0.34 16.59 -1.39
CA VAL A 186 -0.77 16.39 -2.34
C VAL A 186 -1.92 17.33 -2.01
N ILE A 187 -2.33 17.42 -0.74
CA ILE A 187 -3.41 18.32 -0.31
C ILE A 187 -3.01 19.78 -0.61
N ALA A 188 -1.79 20.17 -0.25
CA ALA A 188 -1.31 21.53 -0.48
C ALA A 188 -1.31 21.92 -1.97
N LYS A 189 -0.93 21.00 -2.86
CA LYS A 189 -0.98 21.22 -4.31
C LYS A 189 -2.42 21.31 -4.83
N ALA A 190 -3.33 20.52 -4.29
CA ALA A 190 -4.73 20.50 -4.72
C ALA A 190 -5.53 21.71 -4.21
N THR A 191 -5.28 22.16 -2.98
CA THR A 191 -6.07 23.22 -2.31
C THR A 191 -5.36 24.58 -2.29
N GLY A 192 -4.07 24.64 -2.61
CA GLY A 192 -3.24 25.82 -2.45
C GLY A 192 -2.81 26.11 -1.00
N LYS A 193 -3.24 25.30 -0.02
CA LYS A 193 -2.93 25.51 1.40
C LYS A 193 -2.51 24.20 2.07
N LYS A 194 -1.40 24.23 2.81
CA LYS A 194 -1.00 23.10 3.66
C LYS A 194 -2.03 22.91 4.78
N PRO A 195 -2.54 21.68 4.99
CA PRO A 195 -3.41 21.41 6.12
C PRO A 195 -2.63 21.65 7.42
N SER A 196 -3.22 22.40 8.35
CA SER A 196 -2.71 22.58 9.70
C SER A 196 -3.53 21.73 10.67
N LEU A 197 -2.93 21.37 11.80
CA LEU A 197 -3.70 20.82 12.91
C LEU A 197 -4.76 21.85 13.36
N ALA A 198 -5.87 21.34 13.89
CA ALA A 198 -6.85 22.21 14.50
C ALA A 198 -6.21 22.95 15.70
N PRO A 199 -6.54 24.23 15.94
CA PRO A 199 -5.88 25.03 16.99
C PRO A 199 -5.96 24.41 18.40
N TRP A 200 -7.01 23.62 18.67
CA TRP A 200 -7.21 22.94 19.95
C TRP A 200 -6.35 21.69 20.13
N VAL A 201 -5.70 21.17 19.08
CA VAL A 201 -4.74 20.04 19.16
C VAL A 201 -3.28 20.53 19.17
N ASP A 202 -3.06 21.86 19.14
CA ASP A 202 -1.73 22.43 19.11
C ASP A 202 -0.98 22.13 20.43
N PRO A 203 0.21 21.48 20.40
CA PRO A 203 1.01 21.21 21.60
C PRO A 203 1.38 22.46 22.41
N SER A 204 1.35 23.64 21.78
CA SER A 204 1.57 24.93 22.46
C SER A 204 0.37 25.42 23.28
N ASN A 205 -0.80 24.79 23.15
CA ASN A 205 -2.02 25.09 23.90
C ASN A 205 -2.55 23.86 24.66
N PRO A 206 -1.82 23.36 25.67
CA PRO A 206 -2.20 22.15 26.39
C PRO A 206 -3.60 22.28 27.05
N GLY A 207 -4.41 21.24 26.90
CA GLY A 207 -5.77 21.18 27.45
C GLY A 207 -6.83 21.93 26.66
N ALA A 208 -6.51 22.50 25.49
CA ALA A 208 -7.51 23.04 24.58
C ALA A 208 -8.32 21.94 23.89
N ASP A 209 -7.71 20.78 23.67
CA ASP A 209 -8.33 19.57 23.15
C ASP A 209 -9.45 19.05 24.06
N VAL A 210 -9.17 18.98 25.36
CA VAL A 210 -10.17 18.56 26.36
C VAL A 210 -11.33 19.55 26.42
N ARG A 211 -11.04 20.85 26.32
CA ARG A 211 -12.05 21.91 26.30
C ARG A 211 -12.94 21.77 25.07
N GLU A 212 -12.35 21.64 23.88
CA GLU A 212 -13.10 21.45 22.64
C GLU A 212 -13.97 20.18 22.68
N VAL A 213 -13.41 19.05 23.15
CA VAL A 213 -14.18 17.80 23.30
C VAL A 213 -15.34 17.99 24.27
N SER A 214 -15.13 18.72 25.37
CA SER A 214 -16.19 19.03 26.34
C SER A 214 -17.29 19.90 25.70
N ASP A 215 -16.91 20.90 24.91
CA ASP A 215 -17.85 21.78 24.21
C ASP A 215 -18.65 21.01 23.14
N ILE A 216 -18.01 20.08 22.41
CA ILE A 216 -18.67 19.17 21.47
C ILE A 216 -19.70 18.30 22.20
N ILE A 217 -19.30 17.67 23.30
CA ILE A 217 -20.18 16.82 24.12
C ILE A 217 -21.36 17.63 24.66
N GLN A 218 -21.12 18.84 25.15
CA GLN A 218 -22.17 19.71 25.66
C GLN A 218 -23.16 20.10 24.56
N THR A 219 -22.65 20.46 23.39
CA THR A 219 -23.47 20.81 22.21
C THR A 219 -24.33 19.63 21.78
N LEU A 220 -23.75 18.43 21.66
CA LEU A 220 -24.47 17.21 21.30
C LEU A 220 -25.52 16.84 22.36
N ALA A 221 -25.19 16.94 23.65
CA ALA A 221 -26.13 16.66 24.73
C ALA A 221 -27.31 17.64 24.80
N GLN A 222 -27.16 18.86 24.27
CA GLN A 222 -28.24 19.83 24.15
C GLN A 222 -29.14 19.59 22.93
N GLN A 223 -28.57 19.04 21.85
CA GLN A 223 -29.27 18.84 20.57
C GLN A 223 -29.90 17.45 20.44
N ASP A 224 -29.33 16.44 21.10
CA ASP A 224 -29.75 15.04 21.00
C ASP A 224 -29.99 14.44 22.40
N GLU A 225 -31.26 14.12 22.67
CA GLU A 225 -31.68 13.55 23.94
C GLU A 225 -31.21 12.10 24.15
N ALA A 226 -31.06 11.31 23.08
CA ALA A 226 -30.53 9.96 23.17
C ALA A 226 -29.04 10.01 23.53
N PHE A 227 -28.26 10.85 22.82
CA PHE A 227 -26.85 11.07 23.13
C PHE A 227 -26.66 11.54 24.58
N ARG A 228 -27.52 12.46 25.06
CA ARG A 228 -27.48 12.94 26.45
C ARG A 228 -27.64 11.82 27.47
N HIS A 229 -28.58 10.90 27.24
CA HIS A 229 -28.81 9.76 28.13
C HIS A 229 -27.63 8.78 28.11
N ASP A 230 -27.14 8.43 26.91
CA ASP A 230 -25.99 7.53 26.75
C ASP A 230 -24.74 8.13 27.41
N TRP A 231 -24.51 9.42 27.25
CA TRP A 231 -23.41 10.13 27.89
C TRP A 231 -23.52 10.15 29.41
N ALA A 232 -24.72 10.37 29.95
CA ALA A 232 -24.96 10.33 31.40
C ALA A 232 -24.73 8.93 31.98
N LEU A 233 -25.20 7.89 31.28
CA LEU A 233 -24.96 6.50 31.65
C LEU A 233 -23.47 6.16 31.59
N PHE A 234 -22.81 6.53 30.49
CA PHE A 234 -21.36 6.33 30.31
C PHE A 234 -20.58 6.95 31.46
N ARG A 235 -20.85 8.22 31.79
CA ARG A 235 -20.21 8.88 32.94
C ARG A 235 -20.53 8.18 34.26
N THR A 236 -21.76 7.72 34.48
CA THR A 236 -22.13 7.08 35.74
C THR A 236 -21.45 5.71 35.92
N VAL A 237 -21.30 4.95 34.84
CA VAL A 237 -20.74 3.60 34.87
C VAL A 237 -19.21 3.63 34.79
N TYR A 238 -18.64 4.54 34.01
CA TYR A 238 -17.21 4.55 33.69
C TYR A 238 -16.42 5.73 34.27
N ALA A 239 -17.06 6.75 34.87
CA ALA A 239 -16.31 7.78 35.59
C ALA A 239 -15.77 7.17 36.89
N ARG A 240 -14.57 6.59 36.80
CA ARG A 240 -13.69 6.52 37.96
C ARG A 240 -13.19 7.94 38.24
N ASP A 241 -13.01 8.22 39.52
CA ASP A 241 -12.43 9.46 40.03
C ASP A 241 -11.02 9.64 39.45
N VAL A 242 -10.91 10.45 38.39
CA VAL A 242 -9.64 10.97 37.88
C VAL A 242 -9.26 12.08 38.83
N GLY A 243 -8.32 11.80 39.74
CA GLY A 243 -7.95 12.67 40.86
C GLY A 243 -7.67 14.13 40.50
N LYS A 244 -7.41 14.96 41.51
CA LYS A 244 -7.21 16.41 41.32
C LYS A 244 -5.94 16.68 40.50
N TRP A 245 -6.10 17.43 39.41
CA TRP A 245 -5.03 17.74 38.47
C TRP A 245 -3.82 18.40 39.16
N GLY A 246 -2.61 17.90 38.89
CA GLY A 246 -1.35 18.45 39.43
C GLY A 246 -1.02 18.05 40.87
N GLN A 247 -1.83 17.21 41.52
CA GLN A 247 -1.51 16.61 42.81
C GLN A 247 -1.22 15.11 42.65
N PRO A 248 -0.13 14.58 43.22
CA PRO A 248 0.07 13.14 43.29
C PRO A 248 -1.10 12.51 44.04
N ASP A 249 -1.68 11.46 43.48
CA ASP A 249 -2.67 10.65 44.18
C ASP A 249 -2.08 10.18 45.52
N GLU A 250 -2.73 10.51 46.64
CA GLU A 250 -2.26 10.09 47.94
C GLU A 250 -2.55 8.60 48.17
N PRO A 251 -1.55 7.78 48.52
CA PRO A 251 -1.78 6.37 48.77
C PRO A 251 -2.58 6.18 50.07
N GLU A 252 -3.75 5.59 49.90
CA GLU A 252 -4.82 5.42 50.88
C GLU A 252 -4.78 4.08 51.63
N ALA A 253 -3.88 3.17 51.27
CA ALA A 253 -3.73 1.87 51.91
C ALA A 253 -2.30 1.60 52.41
N TYR A 254 -2.20 0.90 53.55
CA TYR A 254 -0.94 0.41 54.13
C TYR A 254 -1.02 -1.10 54.29
N GLY A 255 -0.04 -1.84 53.77
CA GLY A 255 0.04 -3.30 53.86
C GLY A 255 1.47 -3.78 53.61
N ASN A 256 1.91 -4.81 54.35
CA ASN A 256 3.27 -5.38 54.26
C ASN A 256 4.41 -4.33 54.36
N GLY A 257 4.23 -3.29 55.16
CA GLY A 257 5.23 -2.23 55.35
C GLY A 257 5.36 -1.24 54.18
N VAL A 258 4.47 -1.30 53.19
CA VAL A 258 4.48 -0.40 52.02
C VAL A 258 3.16 0.37 51.94
N ARG A 259 3.26 1.70 51.74
CA ARG A 259 2.12 2.58 51.47
C ARG A 259 1.81 2.56 49.96
N GLY A 260 0.56 2.30 49.58
CA GLY A 260 0.16 2.14 48.19
C GLY A 260 -1.37 2.19 47.98
N PHE A 261 -1.83 1.73 46.83
CA PHE A 261 -3.24 1.69 46.43
C PHE A 261 -3.80 0.27 46.55
N ARG A 262 -5.03 0.11 47.06
CA ARG A 262 -5.68 -1.20 47.10
C ARG A 262 -6.22 -1.59 45.73
N THR A 263 -5.87 -2.79 45.27
CA THR A 263 -6.51 -3.41 44.12
C THR A 263 -7.90 -3.94 44.51
N ALA A 264 -8.75 -4.21 43.52
CA ALA A 264 -10.05 -4.86 43.75
C ALA A 264 -9.91 -6.30 44.33
N GLY A 265 -8.72 -6.89 44.27
CA GLY A 265 -8.37 -8.17 44.88
C GLY A 265 -7.86 -8.06 46.32
N GLY A 266 -7.75 -6.85 46.89
CA GLY A 266 -7.32 -6.61 48.26
C GLY A 266 -5.81 -6.45 48.46
N GLU A 267 -5.00 -6.51 47.40
CA GLU A 267 -3.55 -6.32 47.44
C GLU A 267 -3.17 -4.84 47.40
N VAL A 268 -2.02 -4.47 47.98
CA VAL A 268 -1.51 -3.09 47.96
C VAL A 268 -0.43 -2.95 46.89
N VAL A 269 -0.66 -2.11 45.88
CA VAL A 269 0.27 -1.84 44.76
C VAL A 269 0.84 -0.42 44.81
N LYS A 270 2.04 -0.22 44.26
CA LYS A 270 2.75 1.07 44.29
C LYS A 270 2.14 2.14 43.36
N SER A 271 1.39 1.75 42.33
CA SER A 271 0.71 2.67 41.41
C SER A 271 -0.67 2.12 41.04
N LYS A 272 -1.64 3.00 40.75
CA LYS A 272 -2.99 2.61 40.29
C LYS A 272 -2.98 1.89 38.94
N GLU A 273 -2.00 2.15 38.07
CA GLU A 273 -1.84 1.45 36.78
C GLU A 273 -1.34 0.00 36.93
N SER A 274 -0.66 -0.32 38.03
CA SER A 274 -0.19 -1.68 38.31
C SER A 274 -1.27 -2.59 38.92
N ALA A 275 -2.46 -2.05 39.21
CA ALA A 275 -3.59 -2.82 39.72
C ALA A 275 -4.23 -3.62 38.58
N PRO A 276 -4.25 -4.97 38.61
CA PRO A 276 -4.94 -5.75 37.59
C PRO A 276 -6.43 -5.44 37.67
N SER A 277 -7.02 -4.90 36.60
CA SER A 277 -8.46 -4.81 36.46
C SER A 277 -9.00 -6.24 36.37
N ARG A 278 -9.97 -6.59 37.24
CA ARG A 278 -10.62 -7.91 37.22
C ARG A 278 -11.47 -8.15 35.95
N THR A 279 -11.58 -7.15 35.08
CA THR A 279 -11.95 -7.31 33.68
C THR A 279 -10.67 -7.44 32.86
N GLY A 280 -10.45 -8.62 32.29
CA GLY A 280 -9.63 -8.75 31.09
C GLY A 280 -10.28 -7.89 30.00
N CYS A 281 -9.83 -6.64 29.89
CA CYS A 281 -10.12 -5.80 28.74
C CYS A 281 -9.21 -6.27 27.60
N SER A 282 -9.54 -7.43 27.05
CA SER A 282 -9.38 -7.60 25.62
C SER A 282 -10.16 -6.46 24.98
N THR A 283 -9.57 -5.79 23.98
CA THR A 283 -10.22 -4.78 23.15
C THR A 283 -11.44 -5.40 22.47
N THR A 284 -12.54 -5.53 23.19
CA THR A 284 -13.86 -5.77 22.62
C THR A 284 -14.38 -4.39 22.32
N ILE A 285 -14.16 -3.96 21.07
CA ILE A 285 -15.04 -3.01 20.42
C ILE A 285 -16.44 -3.59 20.59
N LEU A 286 -17.26 -3.00 21.45
CA LEU A 286 -18.68 -3.30 21.46
C LEU A 286 -19.19 -2.97 20.05
N PRO A 287 -19.81 -3.91 19.32
CA PRO A 287 -20.44 -3.56 18.07
C PRO A 287 -21.56 -2.58 18.40
N MET A 288 -21.43 -1.34 17.93
CA MET A 288 -22.57 -0.45 17.77
C MET A 288 -23.56 -1.20 16.90
N ASN A 289 -24.72 -1.52 17.47
CA ASN A 289 -25.79 -2.24 16.82
C ASN A 289 -26.26 -1.47 15.57
N THR A 290 -25.97 -2.00 14.38
CA THR A 290 -26.38 -1.43 13.09
C THR A 290 -27.83 -1.76 12.70
N ASN A 291 -28.66 -2.25 13.62
CA ASN A 291 -30.07 -2.50 13.36
C ASN A 291 -30.95 -1.44 14.04
N ALA A 292 -30.93 -0.23 13.50
CA ALA A 292 -32.08 0.68 13.57
C ALA A 292 -32.86 0.56 12.25
N PRO A 293 -34.20 0.48 12.25
CA PRO A 293 -34.98 0.43 11.02
C PRO A 293 -34.83 1.76 10.27
N THR A 294 -34.14 1.73 9.13
CA THR A 294 -34.07 2.85 8.19
C THR A 294 -35.44 3.05 7.54
N SER A 295 -36.32 3.81 8.18
CA SER A 295 -37.43 4.49 7.50
C SER A 295 -37.60 5.90 8.05
N MET A 296 -36.72 6.80 7.63
CA MET A 296 -37.01 8.23 7.66
C MET A 296 -36.81 8.75 6.23
N GLN A 297 -37.92 8.91 5.52
CA GLN A 297 -37.98 9.69 4.29
C GLN A 297 -37.61 11.13 4.63
N LEU A 298 -36.55 11.65 4.01
CA LEU A 298 -36.26 13.07 3.99
C LEU A 298 -37.27 13.77 3.05
N PRO A 299 -37.86 14.90 3.44
CA PRO A 299 -38.68 15.68 2.52
C PRO A 299 -37.79 16.29 1.43
N THR A 300 -38.07 15.93 0.19
CA THR A 300 -37.50 16.54 -1.00
C THR A 300 -38.03 17.97 -1.14
N THR A 301 -37.15 18.96 -0.99
CA THR A 301 -37.37 20.26 -1.62
C THR A 301 -36.46 20.35 -2.83
N ASN A 302 -37.10 20.66 -3.94
CA ASN A 302 -36.59 20.61 -5.30
C ASN A 302 -35.96 21.96 -5.63
N THR A 303 -34.64 22.01 -5.79
CA THR A 303 -33.96 23.02 -6.62
C THR A 303 -32.76 22.38 -7.29
N GLY A 304 -32.89 22.15 -8.59
CA GLY A 304 -31.84 21.54 -9.41
C GLY A 304 -30.63 22.45 -9.55
N ASN A 305 -29.44 21.85 -9.43
CA ASN A 305 -28.34 22.22 -10.28
C ASN A 305 -27.38 21.03 -10.43
N THR A 306 -27.11 20.68 -11.68
CA THR A 306 -26.35 19.52 -12.14
C THR A 306 -24.84 19.78 -12.07
N SER A 307 -24.06 18.88 -11.47
CA SER A 307 -22.62 18.64 -11.75
C SER A 307 -22.12 17.34 -11.08
N PRO A 308 -21.07 16.69 -11.62
CA PRO A 308 -21.06 15.25 -11.83
C PRO A 308 -20.49 14.43 -10.67
N THR A 309 -21.04 13.24 -10.49
CA THR A 309 -20.58 12.22 -9.56
C THR A 309 -19.23 11.66 -10.02
N PHE A 310 -18.20 11.87 -9.20
CA PHE A 310 -16.87 11.28 -9.36
C PHE A 310 -16.86 9.89 -8.72
N THR A 311 -16.85 8.83 -9.52
CA THR A 311 -16.78 7.45 -9.03
C THR A 311 -15.32 7.01 -8.94
N ILE A 312 -14.82 6.76 -7.73
CA ILE A 312 -13.52 6.12 -7.52
C ILE A 312 -13.74 4.59 -7.60
N PRO A 313 -13.14 3.86 -8.56
CA PRO A 313 -13.26 2.42 -8.60
C PRO A 313 -12.48 1.79 -7.44
N THR A 314 -13.14 0.89 -6.71
CA THR A 314 -12.53 0.02 -5.71
C THR A 314 -11.50 -0.91 -6.37
N PRO A 315 -10.35 -1.17 -5.73
CA PRO A 315 -9.35 -2.06 -6.32
C PRO A 315 -9.86 -3.51 -6.32
N ILE A 316 -10.00 -4.06 -7.52
CA ILE A 316 -10.23 -5.48 -7.75
C ILE A 316 -8.96 -6.22 -7.30
N CYS A 317 -9.10 -7.05 -6.28
CA CYS A 317 -8.04 -7.91 -5.77
C CYS A 317 -7.78 -9.05 -6.77
N THR A 318 -6.85 -8.85 -7.70
CA THR A 318 -6.38 -9.91 -8.60
C THR A 318 -5.31 -10.74 -7.89
N THR A 319 -5.54 -12.05 -7.81
CA THR A 319 -4.60 -13.07 -7.35
C THR A 319 -3.25 -12.95 -8.06
N SER A 320 -2.17 -12.71 -7.30
CA SER A 320 -0.81 -12.69 -7.82
C SER A 320 -0.18 -14.09 -7.74
N THR A 321 0.32 -14.56 -8.88
CA THR A 321 1.11 -15.79 -9.00
C THR A 321 2.52 -15.53 -8.49
N SER A 322 2.94 -16.24 -7.45
CA SER A 322 4.30 -16.21 -6.92
C SER A 322 5.28 -16.92 -7.87
N LEU A 323 6.47 -16.34 -8.08
CA LEU A 323 7.60 -17.11 -8.58
C LEU A 323 8.14 -17.98 -7.44
N SER A 324 7.94 -19.29 -7.53
CA SER A 324 8.51 -20.29 -6.62
C SER A 324 9.05 -21.45 -7.45
N THR A 325 10.38 -21.55 -7.60
CA THR A 325 11.05 -22.77 -8.04
C THR A 325 11.22 -23.72 -6.85
N ALA A 326 10.63 -24.90 -6.96
CA ALA A 326 10.61 -25.95 -5.95
C ALA A 326 11.98 -26.61 -5.73
N LYS A 327 12.35 -26.82 -4.45
CA LYS A 327 13.16 -27.96 -3.98
C LYS A 327 13.00 -28.16 -2.45
N GLY A 328 12.42 -29.32 -2.07
CA GLY A 328 12.81 -30.17 -0.94
C GLY A 328 12.70 -29.68 0.53
N SER A 329 11.53 -29.96 1.14
CA SER A 329 11.31 -30.49 2.51
C SER A 329 12.21 -30.13 3.73
N ARG A 330 11.61 -29.46 4.74
CA ARG A 330 11.29 -30.00 6.10
C ARG A 330 10.47 -28.97 6.93
N PRO A 331 9.65 -29.41 7.91
CA PRO A 331 8.65 -28.57 8.57
C PRO A 331 9.09 -28.01 9.93
N GLY A 332 8.54 -26.86 10.29
CA GLY A 332 8.49 -26.36 11.66
C GLY A 332 9.33 -25.12 11.92
N SER A 333 8.69 -23.95 11.87
CA SER A 333 8.98 -22.78 12.72
C SER A 333 8.15 -21.58 12.25
N SER A 334 7.55 -20.90 13.23
CA SER A 334 6.52 -19.86 13.13
C SER A 334 6.82 -18.72 12.14
N ARG A 335 5.85 -18.44 11.26
CA ARG A 335 5.83 -17.23 10.42
C ARG A 335 5.45 -16.01 11.28
N ALA A 336 6.43 -15.18 11.61
CA ALA A 336 6.20 -13.77 11.92
C ALA A 336 6.27 -12.99 10.59
N ILE A 337 5.12 -12.53 10.11
CA ILE A 337 5.02 -11.64 8.94
C ILE A 337 5.19 -10.22 9.49
N TRP A 338 6.34 -9.63 9.22
CA TRP A 338 6.56 -8.19 9.39
C TRP A 338 6.49 -7.55 8.01
N GLN A 339 5.45 -6.75 7.77
CA GLN A 339 5.40 -5.80 6.67
C GLN A 339 6.15 -4.54 7.09
N ALA A 340 7.07 -4.09 6.23
CA ALA A 340 7.91 -2.91 6.43
C ALA A 340 7.25 -1.64 5.91
#